data_AF-A0A7C7PVH1-F1
#
_entry.id   AF-A0A7C7PVH1-F1
#
_cell.length_a   1.000
_cell.length_b   1.000
_cell.length_c   1.000
_cell.angle_alpha   90.00
_cell.angle_beta   90.00
_cell.angle_gamma   90.00
#
_symmetry.space_group_name_H-M   'P 1'
#
loop_
_entity.id
_entity.type
_entity.pdbx_description
1 polymer ?
#
loop_
_entity_poly.entity_id
_entity_poly.type
_entity_poly.pdbx_seq_one_letter_code
_entity_poly.pdbx_strand_id
1 'polypeptide(L)' 'MISVAITEKRYPGAAVLGPIAFDLKAQETLAITGPSGIGKTT' A
#
# COMPACT_ATOMS: atom_id res chain seq x y z
N MET A 1 -5.80 9.67 -13.07
CA MET A 1 -4.47 9.50 -12.45
C MET A 1 -4.71 9.35 -10.96
N ILE A 2 -4.22 8.28 -10.36
CA ILE A 2 -4.33 8.03 -8.92
C ILE A 2 -2.92 8.03 -8.36
N SER A 3 -2.71 8.73 -7.25
CA SER A 3 -1.43 8.76 -6.54
C SER A 3 -1.66 8.30 -5.12
N VAL A 4 -0.88 7.32 -4.68
CA VAL A 4 -0.88 6.81 -3.31
C VAL A 4 0.48 7.13 -2.70
N ALA A 5 0.47 7.78 -1.54
CA ALA A 5 1.65 8.01 -0.74
C ALA A 5 1.27 7.85 0.73
N ILE A 6 1.74 6.76 1.33
CA ILE A 6 1.52 6.43 2.74
C ILE A 6 2.89 6.43 3.41
N THR A 7 3.07 7.26 4.43
CA THR A 7 4.30 7.28 5.21
C THR A 7 4.33 6.17 6.25
N GLU A 8 3.17 5.90 6.85
CA GLU A 8 3.03 4.85 7.86
C GLU A 8 1.57 4.45 8.05
N LYS A 9 1.35 3.17 8.37
CA LYS A 9 0.09 2.69 8.94
C LYS A 9 0.36 1.76 10.11
N ARG A 10 -0.25 2.08 11.26
CA ARG A 10 -0.18 1.29 12.50
C ARG A 10 -1.55 0.85 12.97
N TYR A 11 -1.56 -0.31 13.61
CA TYR A 11 -2.60 -0.74 14.55
C TYR A 11 -1.95 -0.89 15.94
N PRO A 12 -2.73 -0.95 17.03
CA PRO A 12 -2.18 -1.16 18.36
C PRO A 12 -1.24 -2.39 18.38
N GLY A 13 0.03 -2.16 18.72
CA GLY A 13 1.05 -3.21 18.80
C GLY A 13 1.77 -3.56 17.48
N ALA A 14 1.42 -2.99 16.33
CA ALA A 14 2.08 -3.31 15.06
C ALA A 14 2.11 -2.15 14.04
N ALA A 15 3.29 -1.94 13.44
CA ALA A 15 3.39 -1.19 12.18
C ALA A 15 3.15 -2.15 11.01
N VAL A 16 2.08 -1.90 10.24
CA VAL A 16 1.69 -2.74 9.10
C VAL A 16 2.27 -2.21 7.80
N LEU A 17 2.35 -0.89 7.65
CA LEU A 17 3.02 -0.25 6.52
C LEU A 17 4.08 0.73 7.01
N GLY A 18 5.24 0.72 6.34
CA GLY A 18 6.18 1.83 6.33
C GLY A 18 5.96 2.73 5.10
N PRO A 19 6.96 3.52 4.69
CA PRO A 19 6.85 4.39 3.52
C PRO A 19 6.58 3.58 2.24
N ILE A 20 5.44 3.82 1.60
CA ILE A 20 5.06 3.24 0.32
C ILE A 20 4.41 4.30 -0.56
N ALA A 21 4.83 4.37 -1.83
CA ALA A 21 4.26 5.29 -2.80
C ALA A 21 4.19 4.65 -4.18
N PHE A 22 3.09 4.91 -4.89
CA PHE A 22 2.91 4.48 -6.27
C PHE A 22 1.88 5.37 -6.98
N ASP A 23 2.05 5.51 -8.30
CA ASP A 23 1.14 6.23 -9.19
C ASP A 23 0.51 5.24 -10.17
N LEU A 24 -0.78 5.43 -10.46
CA LEU A 24 -1.50 4.72 -11.50
C LEU A 24 -1.96 5.71 -12.57
N LYS A 25 -1.57 5.41 -13.81
CA LYS A 25 -2.05 6.11 -15.00
C LYS A 25 -3.48 5.67 -15.35
N ALA A 26 -4.13 6.43 -16.23
CA ALA A 26 -5.40 6.01 -16.79
C ALA A 26 -5.21 4.67 -17.53
N GLN A 27 -6.16 3.75 -17.34
CA GLN A 27 -6.16 2.41 -17.93
C GLN A 27 -5.02 1.49 -17.47
N GLU A 28 -4.21 1.88 -16.49
CA GLU A 28 -3.20 1.03 -15.89
C GLU A 28 -3.83 0.07 -14.86
N THR A 29 -3.40 -1.19 -14.88
CA THR A 29 -3.82 -2.20 -13.90
C THR A 29 -2.62 -2.58 -13.03
N LEU A 30 -2.68 -2.26 -11.74
CA LEU A 30 -1.65 -2.61 -10.76
C LEU A 30 -2.13 -3.77 -9.88
N ALA A 31 -1.32 -4.82 -9.78
CA ALA A 31 -1.54 -5.91 -8.84
C ALA A 31 -0.60 -5.77 -7.64
N ILE A 32 -1.16 -5.78 -6.43
CA ILE A 32 -0.39 -5.82 -5.18
C ILE A 32 -0.44 -7.26 -4.66
N THR A 33 0.72 -7.92 -4.57
CA THR A 33 0.84 -9.33 -4.16
C THR A 33 1.79 -9.49 -2.98
N GLY A 34 1.78 -10.67 -2.35
CA GLY A 34 2.64 -10.98 -1.22
C GLY A 34 1.96 -11.77 -0.11
N PRO A 35 2.72 -12.24 0.91
CA PRO A 35 2.21 -13.07 2.00
C PRO A 35 1.02 -12.48 2.75
N SER A 36 0.26 -13.33 3.46
CA SER A 36 -0.82 -12.85 4.33
C SER A 36 -0.28 -11.91 5.42
N GLY A 37 -1.03 -10.84 5.72
CA GLY A 37 -0.65 -9.88 6.76
C GLY A 37 0.36 -8.79 6.37
N ILE A 38 0.94 -8.81 5.16
CA ILE A 38 1.95 -7.81 4.73
C ILE A 38 1.38 -6.40 4.42
N GLY A 39 0.08 -6.17 4.60
CA GLY A 39 -0.54 -4.84 4.43
C GLY A 39 -1.14 -4.53 3.06
N LYS A 40 -1.43 -5.52 2.21
CA LYS A 40 -1.96 -5.30 0.84
C LYS A 40 -3.34 -4.63 0.77
N THR A 41 -4.21 -4.90 1.76
CA THR A 41 -5.58 -4.36 1.83
C THR A 41 -5.67 -3.12 2.72
N THR A 42 -4.61 -2.87 3.49
CA THR A 42 -4.51 -1.82 4.50
C THR A 42 -4.07 -0.51 3.85
#